data_AF-A0A1G1FRU0-F1
#
_entry.id   AF-A0A1G1FRU0-F1
#
_cell.length_a   1.000
_cell.length_b   1.000
_cell.length_c   1.000
_cell.angle_alpha   90.00
_cell.angle_beta   90.00
_cell.angle_gamma   90.00
#
_symmetry.space_group_name_H-M   'P 1'
#
loop_
_entity.id
_entity.type
_entity.pdbx_description
1 polymer ?
#
loop_
_entity_poly.entity_id
_entity_poly.type
_entity_poly.pdbx_seq_one_letter_code
_entity_poly.pdbx_strand_id
1 'polypeptide(L)'
;MATDNRSRDKKEIARQILAHLVEKPDRQDTIEGIVLWWLLECRIKNEELLVKEIIQELVAQEFVQEKRTGDSRSLYRINRKKKEEIEKLLK
;
A
#
# COMPACT_ATOMS: atom_id res chain seq x y z
N MET A 1 -30.24 22.08 -2.04
CA MET A 1 -29.16 22.02 -3.05
C MET A 1 -28.17 20.94 -2.63
N ALA A 2 -28.39 19.69 -3.05
CA ALA A 2 -27.44 18.60 -2.82
C ALA A 2 -26.45 18.59 -4.00
N THR A 3 -25.31 19.26 -3.86
CA THR A 3 -24.23 19.15 -4.84
C THR A 3 -23.70 17.72 -4.80
N ASP A 4 -24.15 16.97 -5.80
CA ASP A 4 -23.90 15.58 -6.15
C ASP A 4 -22.51 15.08 -5.71
N ASN A 5 -22.50 14.29 -4.63
CA ASN A 5 -21.30 13.62 -4.14
C ASN A 5 -20.65 12.76 -5.24
N ARG A 6 -21.47 12.15 -6.11
CA ARG A 6 -20.97 11.31 -7.22
C ARG A 6 -20.23 12.13 -8.28
N SER A 7 -20.55 13.41 -8.46
CA SER A 7 -19.83 14.29 -9.39
C SER A 7 -18.43 14.63 -8.87
N ARG A 8 -18.28 14.80 -7.55
CA ARG A 8 -16.97 14.98 -6.91
C ARG A 8 -16.13 13.70 -6.99
N ASP A 9 -16.74 12.55 -6.75
CA ASP A 9 -16.08 11.25 -6.85
C ASP A 9 -15.56 10.99 -8.28
N LYS A 10 -16.35 11.30 -9.31
CA LYS A 10 -15.94 11.15 -10.72
C LYS A 10 -14.78 12.05 -11.11
N LYS A 11 -14.79 13.32 -10.68
CA LYS A 11 -13.71 14.27 -10.97
C LYS A 11 -12.40 13.83 -10.32
N GLU A 12 -12.47 13.32 -9.11
CA GLU A 12 -11.29 12.83 -8.40
C GLU A 12 -10.73 11.56 -9.04
N ILE A 13 -11.58 10.60 -9.38
CA ILE A 13 -11.17 9.40 -10.13
C ILE A 13 -10.53 9.80 -11.47
N ALA A 14 -11.13 10.72 -12.22
CA ALA A 14 -10.57 11.20 -13.48
C ALA A 14 -9.20 11.86 -13.30
N ARG A 15 -9.03 12.70 -12.26
CA ARG A 15 -7.75 13.33 -11.94
C ARG A 15 -6.67 12.29 -11.65
N GLN A 16 -7.00 11.26 -10.87
CA GLN A 16 -6.02 10.26 -10.47
C GLN A 16 -5.66 9.30 -11.62
N ILE A 17 -6.63 8.94 -12.49
CA ILE A 17 -6.36 8.21 -13.74
C ILE A 17 -5.43 9.03 -14.67
N LEU A 18 -5.73 10.31 -14.88
CA LEU A 18 -4.92 11.19 -15.72
C LEU A 18 -3.50 11.37 -15.19
N ALA A 19 -3.35 11.58 -13.87
CA ALA A 19 -2.04 11.68 -13.24
C ALA A 19 -1.17 10.44 -13.52
N HIS A 20 -1.77 9.25 -13.50
CA HIS A 20 -1.05 8.03 -13.81
C HIS A 20 -0.65 7.89 -15.28
N LEU A 21 -1.56 8.20 -16.20
CA LEU A 21 -1.26 8.14 -17.63
C LEU A 21 -0.17 9.13 -18.02
N VAL A 22 -0.07 10.28 -17.34
CA VAL A 22 1.00 11.27 -17.55
C VAL A 22 2.36 10.78 -17.07
N GLU A 23 2.43 9.98 -15.99
CA GLU A 23 3.71 9.39 -15.53
C GLU A 23 4.30 8.38 -16.52
N LYS A 24 3.47 7.81 -17.41
CA LYS A 24 3.83 6.79 -18.41
C LYS A 24 3.20 7.13 -19.76
N PRO A 25 3.65 8.20 -20.44
CA PRO A 25 2.98 8.74 -21.63
C PRO A 25 2.93 7.78 -22.83
N ASP A 26 3.85 6.80 -22.88
CA ASP A 26 3.90 5.80 -23.95
C ASP A 26 3.02 4.56 -23.67
N ARG A 27 2.38 4.47 -22.49
CA ARG A 27 1.46 3.36 -22.21
C ARG A 27 0.13 3.59 -22.91
N GLN A 28 -0.08 2.81 -23.95
CA GLN A 28 -1.43 2.48 -24.41
C GLN A 28 -1.92 1.31 -23.57
N ASP A 29 -3.07 1.48 -22.92
CA ASP A 29 -3.68 0.45 -22.09
C ASP A 29 -5.17 0.37 -22.40
N THR A 30 -5.78 -0.79 -22.14
CA THR A 30 -7.22 -0.97 -22.33
C THR A 30 -7.99 -0.43 -21.13
N ILE A 31 -9.31 -0.29 -21.26
CA ILE A 31 -10.16 0.10 -20.12
C ILE A 31 -10.01 -0.91 -18.98
N GLU A 32 -9.94 -2.21 -19.29
CA GLU A 32 -9.74 -3.28 -18.32
C GLU A 32 -8.39 -3.14 -17.60
N GLY A 33 -7.32 -2.83 -18.35
CA GLY A 33 -5.99 -2.61 -17.77
C GLY A 33 -5.93 -1.37 -16.88
N ILE A 34 -6.54 -0.26 -17.31
CA ILE A 34 -6.65 0.96 -16.51
C ILE A 34 -7.44 0.68 -15.22
N VAL A 35 -8.59 0.00 -15.31
CA VAL A 35 -9.41 -0.32 -14.13
C VAL A 35 -8.67 -1.25 -13.16
N LEU A 36 -8.01 -2.29 -13.67
CA LEU A 36 -7.27 -3.25 -12.85
C LEU A 36 -6.10 -2.55 -12.13
N TRP A 37 -5.30 -1.79 -12.86
CA TRP A 37 -4.20 -1.03 -12.27
C TRP A 37 -4.72 0.00 -11.26
N TRP A 38 -5.76 0.76 -11.61
CA TRP A 38 -6.35 1.79 -10.75
C TRP A 38 -6.79 1.22 -9.40
N LEU A 39 -7.52 0.10 -9.42
CA LEU A 39 -7.97 -0.59 -8.20
C LEU A 39 -6.80 -1.12 -7.37
N LEU A 40 -5.76 -1.66 -8.02
CA LEU A 40 -4.56 -2.13 -7.33
C LEU A 40 -3.78 -0.97 -6.70
N GLU A 41 -3.58 0.14 -7.41
CA GLU A 41 -2.90 1.33 -6.92
C GLU A 41 -3.64 1.95 -5.72
N CYS A 42 -4.97 2.12 -5.83
CA CYS A 42 -5.79 2.60 -4.72
C CYS A 42 -5.70 1.69 -3.51
N ARG A 43 -5.79 0.37 -3.72
CA ARG A 43 -5.67 -0.60 -2.63
C ARG A 43 -4.28 -0.54 -2.00
N ILE A 44 -3.22 -0.52 -2.79
CA ILE A 44 -1.84 -0.43 -2.29
C ILE A 44 -1.67 0.84 -1.46
N LYS A 45 -2.09 2.01 -1.97
CA LYS A 45 -1.97 3.28 -1.23
C LYS A 45 -2.74 3.28 0.09
N ASN A 46 -3.95 2.75 0.09
CA ASN A 46 -4.76 2.69 1.31
C ASN A 46 -4.18 1.72 2.34
N GLU A 47 -3.70 0.57 1.90
CA GLU A 47 -3.14 -0.46 2.77
C GLU A 47 -1.70 -0.14 3.21
N GLU A 48 -0.96 0.70 2.49
CA GLU A 48 0.45 1.01 2.80
C GLU A 48 0.62 1.61 4.20
N LEU A 49 -0.25 2.55 4.59
CA LEU A 49 -0.19 3.16 5.92
C LEU A 49 -0.49 2.14 7.02
N LEU A 50 -1.53 1.31 6.82
CA LEU A 50 -1.90 0.26 7.75
C LEU A 50 -0.80 -0.79 7.90
N VAL A 51 -0.20 -1.21 6.79
CA VAL A 51 0.93 -2.16 6.79
C VAL A 51 2.13 -1.58 7.51
N LYS A 52 2.44 -0.29 7.33
CA LYS A 52 3.51 0.40 8.05
C LYS A 52 3.26 0.41 9.56
N GLU A 53 2.05 0.72 9.98
CA GLU A 53 1.64 0.71 11.39
C GLU A 53 1.77 -0.69 12.00
N ILE A 54 1.22 -1.71 11.34
CA ILE A 54 1.31 -3.11 11.80
C ILE A 54 2.77 -3.57 11.89
N ILE A 55 3.62 -3.22 10.91
CA ILE A 55 5.05 -3.57 10.98
C ILE A 55 5.72 -2.92 12.21
N GLN A 56 5.38 -1.67 12.53
CA GLN A 56 5.90 -1.00 13.73
C GLN A 56 5.43 -1.68 15.02
N GLU A 57 4.16 -2.10 15.10
CA GLU A 57 3.65 -2.87 16.22
C GLU A 57 4.37 -4.21 16.38
N LEU A 58 4.59 -4.94 15.27
CA LEU A 58 5.31 -6.20 15.28
C LEU A 58 6.79 -6.03 15.67
N VAL A 59 7.40 -4.88 15.37
CA VAL A 59 8.73 -4.51 15.86
C VAL A 59 8.70 -4.23 17.36
N ALA A 60 7.70 -3.49 17.85
CA ALA A 60 7.53 -3.20 19.28
C ALA A 60 7.29 -4.48 20.12
N GLN A 61 6.61 -5.48 19.55
CA GLN A 61 6.39 -6.80 20.15
C GLN A 61 7.60 -7.75 20.01
N GLU A 62 8.69 -7.28 19.39
CA GLU A 62 9.89 -8.06 19.06
C GLU A 62 9.65 -9.25 18.13
N PHE A 63 8.49 -9.38 17.47
CA PHE A 63 8.24 -10.43 16.48
C PHE A 63 8.96 -10.16 15.17
N VAL A 64 9.14 -8.89 14.82
CA VAL A 64 9.91 -8.43 13.66
C VAL A 64 11.12 -7.63 14.15
N GLN A 65 12.26 -7.81 13.49
CA GLN A 65 13.46 -7.01 13.70
C GLN A 65 13.62 -6.04 12.53
N GLU A 66 13.78 -4.76 12.84
CA GLU A 66 14.17 -3.73 11.89
C GLU A 66 15.70 -3.59 11.85
N LYS A 67 16.26 -3.54 10.64
CA LYS A 67 17.67 -3.18 10.40
C LYS A 67 17.73 -2.01 9.42
N ARG A 68 18.21 -0.86 9.91
CA ARG A 68 18.48 0.31 9.05
C ARG A 68 19.70 0.04 8.16
N THR A 69 19.59 0.40 6.88
CA THR A 69 20.69 0.38 5.91
C THR A 69 21.24 1.79 5.70
N GLY A 70 22.45 1.91 5.15
CA GLY A 70 23.08 3.20 4.86
C GLY A 70 22.28 4.07 3.89
N ASP A 71 21.43 3.47 3.06
CA ASP A 71 20.64 4.15 2.02
C ASP A 71 19.30 4.69 2.54
N SER A 72 19.17 4.95 3.84
CA SER A 72 17.92 5.39 4.49
C SER A 72 16.74 4.44 4.32
N ARG A 73 16.99 3.16 3.98
CA ARG A 73 15.97 2.11 3.91
C ARG A 73 16.04 1.24 5.17
N SER A 74 14.93 0.62 5.52
CA SER A 74 14.86 -0.37 6.60
C SER A 74 14.55 -1.75 6.03
N LEU A 75 15.27 -2.76 6.50
CA LEU A 75 15.02 -4.17 6.22
C LEU A 75 14.35 -4.81 7.42
N TYR A 76 13.27 -5.56 7.17
CA TYR A 76 12.50 -6.22 8.21
C TYR A 76 12.64 -7.73 8.08
N ARG A 77 12.83 -8.43 9.20
CA ARG A 77 12.90 -9.90 9.24
C ARG A 77 12.27 -10.43 10.51
N ILE A 78 11.82 -11.69 10.49
CA ILE A 78 11.31 -12.34 11.69
C ILE A 78 12.38 -12.44 12.78
N ASN A 79 12.00 -12.22 14.03
CA ASN A 79 12.85 -12.51 15.18
C ASN A 79 12.82 -14.02 15.47
N ARG A 80 13.91 -14.70 15.09
CA ARG A 80 14.04 -16.16 15.30
C ARG A 80 13.94 -16.58 16.77
N LYS A 81 14.23 -15.69 17.72
CA LYS A 81 14.09 -15.98 19.17
C LYS A 81 12.63 -16.08 19.63
N LYS A 82 11.71 -15.46 18.89
CA LYS A 82 10.27 -15.44 19.15
C LYS A 82 9.51 -16.44 18.26
N LYS A 83 10.21 -17.28 17.50
CA LYS A 83 9.62 -18.16 16.48
C LYS A 83 8.49 -19.03 17.04
N GLU A 84 8.67 -19.65 18.20
CA GLU A 84 7.63 -20.50 18.81
C GLU A 84 6.37 -19.71 19.22
N GLU A 85 6.54 -18.46 19.67
CA GLU A 85 5.42 -17.58 20.01
C GLU A 85 4.67 -17.12 18.76
N ILE A 86 5.42 -16.79 17.70
CA ILE A 86 4.85 -16.44 16.38
C ILE A 86 4.10 -17.64 15.79
N GLU A 87 4.66 -18.85 15.85
CA GLU A 87 3.99 -20.06 15.36
C GLU A 87 2.69 -20.38 16.13
N LYS A 88 2.57 -19.96 17.39
CA LYS A 88 1.32 -20.08 18.15
C LYS A 88 0.26 -19.08 17.69
N LEU A 89 0.66 -17.89 17.24
CA LEU A 89 -0.26 -16.86 16.71
C LEU A 89 -0.78 -17.18 15.31
N LEU A 90 -0.10 -18.07 14.57
CA LEU A 90 -0.46 -18.46 13.20
C LEU A 90 -1.37 -19.70 13.12
N LYS A 91 -1.71 -20.30 14.27
CA LYS A 91 -2.61 -21.46 14.39
C LYS A 91 -4.03 -21.01 14.72
#